data_AF-A0A1Z9NJP1-F1
#
_entry.id   AF-A0A1Z9NJP1-F1
#
_cell.length_a   1.000
_cell.length_b   1.000
_cell.length_c   1.000
_cell.angle_alpha   90.00
_cell.angle_beta   90.00
_cell.angle_gamma   90.00
#
_symmetry.space_group_name_H-M   'P 1'
#
loop_
_entity.id
_entity.type
_entity.pdbx_description
1 polymer ?
#
loop_
_entity_poly.entity_id
_entity_poly.type
_entity_poly.pdbx_seq_one_letter_code
_entity_poly.pdbx_strand_id
1 'polypeptide(L)'
;MFIRNSLLIFLLASCSNLQIGDNLNFDNSFTNNERFLLGSCLRGVNEQSLNFKNFTLSNLTGNVNSLGLEADRTLVLNFQIETHNNRTLIIDESISSPTNYLSSNMAAEEEKYLLDILLARSCSKITDFIS
;
A
#
# COMPACT_ATOMS: atom_id res chain seq x y z
N MET A 1 37.96 -11.18 20.72
CA MET A 1 37.62 -10.73 19.35
C MET A 1 36.12 -10.84 19.02
N PHE A 2 35.22 -10.84 20.01
CA PHE A 2 33.76 -10.95 19.80
C PHE A 2 33.00 -9.63 20.06
N ILE A 3 33.47 -8.81 21.02
CA ILE A 3 32.80 -7.56 21.41
C ILE A 3 32.82 -6.50 20.29
N ARG A 4 33.85 -6.50 19.43
CA ARG A 4 34.02 -5.51 18.36
C ARG A 4 33.06 -5.73 17.17
N ASN A 5 32.63 -6.96 16.91
CA ASN A 5 31.63 -7.27 15.87
C ASN A 5 30.19 -7.08 16.36
N SER A 6 29.93 -7.19 17.67
CA SER A 6 28.58 -6.97 18.22
C SER A 6 28.15 -5.51 18.21
N LEU A 7 29.08 -4.55 18.28
CA LEU A 7 28.77 -3.11 18.21
C LEU A 7 28.22 -2.68 16.85
N LEU A 8 28.68 -3.32 15.76
CA LEU A 8 28.20 -3.04 14.39
C LEU A 8 26.74 -3.46 14.19
N ILE A 9 26.30 -4.52 14.87
CA ILE A 9 24.91 -5.00 14.81
C ILE A 9 23.97 -4.02 15.53
N PHE A 10 24.40 -3.45 16.66
CA PHE A 10 23.62 -2.43 17.38
C PHE A 10 23.53 -1.10 16.61
N LEU A 11 24.56 -0.71 15.87
CA LEU A 11 24.54 0.50 15.04
C LEU A 11 23.62 0.36 13.82
N LEU A 12 23.55 -0.83 13.19
CA LEU A 12 22.60 -1.10 12.10
C LEU A 12 21.16 -1.19 12.59
N ALA A 13 20.93 -1.68 13.82
CA ALA A 13 19.60 -1.70 14.45
C ALA A 13 19.08 -0.32 14.87
N SER A 14 19.96 0.70 14.93
CA SER A 14 19.61 2.05 15.39
C SER A 14 19.10 2.98 14.28
N CYS A 15 19.12 2.55 13.01
CA CYS A 15 18.64 3.33 11.86
C CYS A 15 17.21 2.97 11.40
N SER A 16 16.44 2.21 12.18
CA SER A 16 15.06 1.84 11.82
C SER A 16 14.00 2.52 12.68
N ASN A 17 14.28 3.69 13.27
CA ASN A 17 13.21 4.64 13.61
C ASN A 17 12.77 5.34 12.32
N LEU A 18 12.15 4.57 11.43
CA LEU A 18 11.35 5.11 10.36
C LEU A 18 10.11 5.71 11.04
N GLN A 19 10.18 6.97 11.47
CA GLN A 19 9.00 7.74 11.83
C GLN A 19 8.15 7.86 10.57
N ILE A 20 7.25 6.89 10.38
CA ILE A 20 6.05 7.04 9.54
C ILE A 20 5.43 8.35 10.01
N GLY A 21 5.28 9.32 9.09
CA GLY A 21 5.07 10.73 9.45
C GLY A 21 4.02 10.91 10.54
N ASP A 22 4.38 11.63 11.60
CA ASP A 22 3.56 11.83 12.82
C ASP A 22 2.15 12.41 12.52
N ASN A 23 1.92 12.88 11.29
CA ASN A 23 0.67 13.46 10.80
C ASN A 23 -0.23 12.48 10.03
N LEU A 24 0.17 11.22 9.84
CA LEU A 24 -0.59 10.20 9.11
C LEU A 24 -1.28 9.25 10.10
N ASN A 25 -2.60 9.34 10.20
CA ASN A 25 -3.39 8.47 11.06
C ASN A 25 -4.13 7.43 10.22
N PHE A 26 -3.94 6.15 10.53
CA PHE A 26 -4.62 5.05 9.83
C PHE A 26 -5.57 4.36 10.79
N ASP A 27 -6.80 4.09 10.34
CA ASP A 27 -7.70 3.23 11.08
C ASP A 27 -7.27 1.74 11.04
N ASN A 28 -8.08 0.87 11.63
CA ASN A 28 -7.79 -0.55 11.76
C ASN A 28 -7.99 -1.37 10.46
N SER A 29 -8.47 -0.75 9.39
CA SER A 29 -8.64 -1.43 8.09
C SER A 29 -7.31 -1.60 7.34
N PHE A 30 -6.30 -0.80 7.67
CA PHE A 30 -4.96 -0.88 7.07
C PHE A 30 -4.05 -1.84 7.84
N THR A 31 -3.37 -2.72 7.12
CA THR A 31 -2.28 -3.55 7.60
C THR A 31 -0.98 -2.75 7.76
N ASN A 32 -0.01 -3.34 8.46
CA ASN A 32 1.31 -2.72 8.63
C ASN A 32 2.02 -2.46 7.29
N ASN A 33 1.79 -3.30 6.27
CA ASN A 33 2.43 -3.13 4.97
C ASN A 33 1.89 -1.88 4.25
N GLU A 34 0.57 -1.71 4.18
CA GLU A 34 -0.02 -0.53 3.54
C GLU A 34 0.36 0.76 4.29
N ARG A 35 0.33 0.74 5.62
CA ARG A 35 0.77 1.86 6.47
C ARG A 35 2.22 2.25 6.18
N PHE A 36 3.10 1.25 6.03
CA PHE A 36 4.50 1.47 5.72
C PHE A 36 4.69 2.06 4.32
N LEU A 37 4.02 1.53 3.30
CA LEU A 37 4.14 2.00 1.92
C LEU A 37 3.59 3.42 1.75
N LEU A 38 2.39 3.68 2.26
CA LEU A 38 1.78 5.01 2.25
C LEU A 38 2.58 6.00 3.09
N GLY A 39 3.04 5.58 4.28
CA GLY A 39 3.89 6.40 5.13
C GLY A 39 5.23 6.76 4.49
N SER A 40 5.81 5.83 3.73
CA SER A 40 7.06 6.05 3.01
C SER A 40 6.89 7.01 1.84
N CYS A 41 5.81 6.90 1.07
CA CYS A 41 5.57 7.78 -0.07
C CYS A 41 5.16 9.21 0.35
N LEU A 42 4.49 9.35 1.50
CA LEU A 42 4.03 10.65 2.03
C LEU A 42 5.00 11.27 3.03
N ARG A 43 6.23 10.75 3.14
CA ARG A 43 7.24 11.16 4.13
C ARG A 43 7.66 12.64 4.05
N GLY A 44 7.34 13.34 2.97
CA GLY A 44 7.62 14.78 2.79
C GLY A 44 6.42 15.70 3.05
N VAL A 45 5.24 15.16 3.33
CA VAL A 45 4.00 15.93 3.47
C VAL A 45 3.84 16.38 4.92
N ASN A 46 4.52 17.47 5.28
CA ASN A 46 4.68 17.85 6.68
C ASN A 46 3.59 18.76 7.24
N GLU A 47 2.70 19.32 6.41
CA GLU A 47 1.88 20.45 6.86
C GLU A 47 0.44 20.08 7.29
N GLN A 48 -0.09 18.92 6.88
CA GLN A 48 -1.49 18.56 7.14
C GLN A 48 -1.61 17.17 7.76
N SER A 49 -2.41 17.07 8.84
CA SER A 49 -2.84 15.77 9.36
C SER A 49 -3.81 15.12 8.38
N LEU A 50 -3.50 13.89 7.99
CA LEU A 50 -4.28 13.06 7.09
C LEU A 50 -4.80 11.84 7.84
N ASN A 51 -6.12 11.66 7.84
CA ASN A 51 -6.79 10.52 8.45
C ASN A 51 -7.26 9.56 7.35
N PHE A 52 -6.63 8.39 7.28
CA PHE A 52 -6.91 7.33 6.34
C PHE A 52 -7.96 6.38 6.92
N LYS A 53 -9.03 6.13 6.16
CA LYS A 53 -10.17 5.35 6.61
C LYS A 53 -10.67 4.37 5.57
N ASN A 54 -11.32 3.31 6.03
CA ASN A 54 -12.13 2.39 5.22
C ASN A 54 -11.36 1.77 4.04
N PHE A 55 -10.14 1.29 4.29
CA PHE A 55 -9.39 0.52 3.31
C PHE A 55 -10.12 -0.76 2.96
N THR A 56 -10.27 -0.97 1.66
CA THR A 56 -10.83 -2.19 1.10
C THR A 56 -10.02 -2.60 -0.12
N LEU A 57 -9.72 -3.90 -0.18
CA LEU A 57 -9.08 -4.53 -1.32
C LEU A 57 -10.00 -5.66 -1.78
N SER A 58 -10.50 -5.57 -3.00
CA SER A 58 -11.39 -6.55 -3.59
C SER A 58 -10.76 -7.15 -4.83
N ASN A 59 -10.89 -8.47 -4.95
CA ASN A 59 -10.44 -9.20 -6.13
C ASN A 59 -11.65 -9.65 -6.95
N LEU A 60 -11.76 -9.15 -8.17
CA LEU A 60 -12.81 -9.48 -9.11
C LEU A 60 -12.23 -10.38 -10.21
N THR A 61 -12.62 -11.64 -10.22
CA THR A 61 -12.26 -12.57 -11.30
C THR A 61 -13.24 -12.39 -12.46
N GLY A 62 -12.71 -12.02 -13.62
CA GLY A 62 -13.41 -11.90 -14.89
C GLY A 62 -13.60 -13.23 -15.62
N ASN A 63 -14.14 -13.15 -16.84
CA ASN A 63 -14.49 -14.33 -17.63
C ASN A 63 -13.27 -15.22 -17.89
N VAL A 64 -13.44 -16.52 -17.63
CA VAL A 64 -12.46 -17.55 -17.95
C VAL A 64 -12.47 -17.77 -19.47
N ASN A 65 -11.31 -17.82 -20.11
CA ASN A 65 -11.21 -18.11 -21.53
C ASN A 65 -11.79 -19.50 -21.86
N SER A 66 -12.13 -19.76 -23.14
CA SER A 66 -12.75 -21.03 -23.56
C SER A 66 -11.93 -22.30 -23.26
N LEU A 67 -10.65 -22.14 -22.90
CA LEU A 67 -9.75 -23.22 -22.54
C LEU A 67 -9.63 -23.45 -21.03
N GLY A 68 -10.20 -22.58 -20.19
CA GLY A 68 -10.09 -22.71 -18.73
C GLY A 68 -8.73 -22.28 -18.17
N LEU A 69 -7.86 -21.67 -18.98
CA LEU A 69 -6.44 -21.50 -18.67
C LEU A 69 -6.04 -20.07 -18.32
N GLU A 70 -6.84 -19.08 -18.71
CA GLU A 70 -6.58 -17.67 -18.43
C GLU A 70 -7.89 -17.03 -17.95
N ALA A 71 -7.80 -16.27 -16.86
CA ALA A 71 -8.87 -15.43 -16.38
C ALA A 71 -8.31 -14.01 -16.21
N ASP A 72 -9.10 -13.01 -16.59
CA ASP A 72 -8.74 -11.64 -16.26
C ASP A 72 -9.02 -11.41 -14.78
N ARG A 73 -8.02 -10.95 -14.03
CA ARG A 73 -8.17 -10.63 -12.62
C ARG A 73 -8.10 -9.14 -12.44
N THR A 74 -9.11 -8.56 -11.81
CA THR A 74 -9.14 -7.12 -11.50
C THR A 74 -9.04 -6.94 -9.99
N LEU A 75 -7.97 -6.28 -9.56
CA LEU A 75 -7.80 -5.85 -8.18
C LEU A 75 -8.34 -4.43 -8.05
N VAL A 76 -9.22 -4.20 -7.08
CA VAL A 76 -9.86 -2.91 -6.79
C VAL A 76 -9.48 -2.48 -5.37
N LEU A 77 -8.89 -1.30 -5.28
CA LEU A 77 -8.47 -0.65 -4.05
C LEU A 77 -9.36 0.57 -3.79
N ASN A 78 -9.96 0.64 -2.61
CA ASN A 78 -10.70 1.82 -2.20
C ASN A 78 -10.35 2.22 -0.76
N PHE A 79 -10.17 3.52 -0.52
CA PHE A 79 -10.08 4.10 0.81
C PHE A 79 -10.37 5.60 0.78
N GLN A 80 -10.53 6.19 1.97
CA GLN A 80 -10.83 7.60 2.15
C GLN A 80 -9.72 8.30 2.92
N ILE A 81 -9.51 9.58 2.63
CA ILE A 81 -8.57 10.43 3.34
C ILE A 81 -9.29 11.70 3.74
N GLU A 82 -9.27 12.00 5.03
CA GLU A 82 -9.81 13.24 5.58
C GLU A 82 -8.67 14.13 6.08
N THR A 83 -8.69 15.39 5.66
CA THR A 83 -7.79 16.43 6.20
C THR A 83 -8.41 17.08 7.43
N HIS A 84 -7.59 17.74 8.25
CA HIS A 84 -8.07 18.54 9.38
C HIS A 84 -9.08 19.65 8.98
N ASN A 85 -9.03 20.14 7.74
CA ASN A 85 -9.95 21.15 7.22
C ASN A 85 -11.26 20.56 6.68
N ASN A 86 -11.62 19.32 7.05
CA ASN A 86 -12.79 18.58 6.57
C ASN A 86 -12.85 18.38 5.05
N ARG A 87 -11.72 18.48 4.33
CA ARG A 87 -11.66 18.03 2.93
C ARG A 87 -11.49 16.52 2.92
N THR A 88 -12.27 15.85 2.07
CA THR A 88 -12.21 14.40 1.88
C THR A 88 -11.76 14.07 0.47
N LEU A 89 -10.78 13.20 0.34
CA LEU A 89 -10.41 12.54 -0.90
C LEU A 89 -10.87 11.08 -0.85
N ILE A 90 -11.51 10.62 -1.91
CA ILE A 90 -11.82 9.21 -2.11
C ILE A 90 -10.81 8.67 -3.10
N ILE A 91 -10.09 7.63 -2.69
CA ILE A 91 -9.24 6.85 -3.57
C ILE A 91 -10.05 5.64 -4.03
N ASP A 92 -10.16 5.51 -5.35
CA ASP A 92 -10.73 4.36 -6.03
C ASP A 92 -9.82 4.04 -7.21
N GLU A 93 -9.06 2.96 -7.08
CA GLU A 93 -8.05 2.53 -8.03
C GLU A 93 -8.30 1.08 -8.41
N SER A 94 -8.06 0.75 -9.68
CA SER A 94 -8.12 -0.63 -10.12
C SER A 94 -7.04 -0.96 -11.12
N ILE A 95 -6.68 -2.24 -11.15
CA ILE A 95 -5.76 -2.79 -12.15
C ILE A 95 -6.23 -4.17 -12.55
N SER A 96 -6.32 -4.38 -13.86
CA SER A 96 -6.60 -5.68 -14.45
C SER A 96 -5.30 -6.30 -14.95
N SER A 97 -5.09 -7.57 -14.61
CA SER A 97 -3.97 -8.38 -15.09
C SER A 97 -4.53 -9.70 -15.62
N PRO A 98 -4.11 -10.15 -16.82
CA PRO A 98 -4.40 -11.51 -17.25
C PRO A 98 -3.65 -12.47 -16.35
N THR A 99 -4.36 -13.38 -15.69
CA THR A 99 -3.74 -14.37 -14.80
C THR A 99 -3.98 -15.78 -15.34
N ASN A 100 -2.92 -16.57 -15.36
CA ASN A 100 -2.92 -17.98 -15.77
C ASN A 100 -2.33 -18.89 -14.68
N TYR A 101 -2.25 -18.39 -13.45
CA TYR A 101 -1.58 -19.10 -12.37
C TYR A 101 -2.46 -20.26 -11.86
N LEU A 102 -2.01 -21.47 -12.14
CA LEU A 102 -2.50 -22.69 -11.48
C LEU A 102 -2.02 -22.79 -10.02
N SER A 103 -0.98 -22.03 -9.65
CA SER A 103 -0.39 -22.03 -8.31
C SER A 103 -0.93 -20.88 -7.46
N SER A 104 -1.48 -21.21 -6.28
CA SER A 104 -1.95 -20.25 -5.30
C SER A 104 -0.85 -19.31 -4.78
N ASN A 105 0.39 -19.79 -4.68
CA ASN A 105 1.52 -18.96 -4.23
C ASN A 105 1.87 -17.88 -5.26
N MET A 106 1.85 -18.22 -6.55
CA MET A 106 2.10 -17.26 -7.61
C MET A 106 0.99 -16.21 -7.69
N ALA A 107 -0.27 -16.63 -7.55
CA ALA A 107 -1.41 -15.72 -7.53
C ALA A 107 -1.38 -14.75 -6.33
N ALA A 108 -0.90 -15.20 -5.16
CA ALA A 108 -0.74 -14.35 -4.00
C ALA A 108 0.41 -13.34 -4.15
N GLU A 109 1.51 -13.74 -4.80
CA GLU A 109 2.64 -12.85 -5.03
C GLU A 109 2.31 -11.79 -6.09
N GLU A 110 1.58 -12.16 -7.15
CA GLU A 110 1.04 -11.18 -8.10
C GLU A 110 0.11 -10.18 -7.42
N GLU A 111 -0.80 -10.64 -6.55
CA GLU A 111 -1.72 -9.75 -5.83
C GLU A 111 -0.98 -8.70 -5.01
N LYS A 112 0.07 -9.08 -4.28
CA LYS A 112 0.91 -8.14 -3.54
C LYS A 112 1.58 -7.13 -4.47
N TYR A 113 2.15 -7.61 -5.57
CA TYR A 113 2.80 -6.74 -6.55
C TYR A 113 1.81 -5.73 -7.16
N LEU A 114 0.60 -6.17 -7.49
CA LEU A 114 -0.46 -5.29 -8.00
C LEU A 114 -0.93 -4.29 -6.94
N LEU A 115 -1.06 -4.71 -5.68
CA LEU A 115 -1.38 -3.81 -4.57
C LEU A 115 -0.32 -2.71 -4.41
N ASP A 116 0.96 -3.05 -4.46
CA ASP A 116 2.05 -2.07 -4.36
C ASP A 116 1.97 -1.01 -5.48
N ILE A 117 1.62 -1.43 -6.71
CA ILE A 117 1.37 -0.50 -7.82
C ILE A 117 0.17 0.41 -7.54
N LEU A 118 -0.94 -0.13 -7.06
CA LEU A 118 -2.15 0.66 -6.76
C LEU A 118 -1.88 1.67 -5.65
N LEU A 119 -1.15 1.29 -4.59
CA LEU A 119 -0.74 2.18 -3.51
C LEU A 119 0.18 3.29 -4.04
N ALA A 120 1.15 2.97 -4.90
CA ALA A 120 2.01 3.97 -5.52
C ALA A 120 1.23 4.98 -6.38
N ARG A 121 0.24 4.52 -7.15
CA ARG A 121 -0.68 5.41 -7.91
C ARG A 121 -1.48 6.31 -6.97
N SER A 122 -2.01 5.72 -5.89
CA SER A 122 -2.74 6.45 -4.86
C SER A 122 -1.88 7.55 -4.26
N CYS A 123 -0.61 7.28 -3.94
CA CYS A 123 0.32 8.28 -3.40
C CYS A 123 0.44 9.54 -4.29
N SER A 124 0.46 9.39 -5.61
CA SER A 124 0.48 10.54 -6.53
C SER A 124 -0.78 11.39 -6.37
N LYS A 125 -1.97 10.77 -6.38
CA LYS A 125 -3.25 11.48 -6.20
C LYS A 125 -3.35 12.18 -4.84
N ILE A 126 -2.81 11.55 -3.80
CA ILE A 126 -2.77 12.13 -2.46
C ILE A 126 -1.89 13.37 -2.46
N THR A 127 -0.70 13.26 -3.06
CA THR A 127 0.25 14.38 -3.18
C THR A 127 -0.36 15.56 -3.94
N ASP A 128 -1.11 15.31 -5.01
CA ASP A 128 -1.79 16.37 -5.77
C ASP A 128 -2.97 17.00 -4.98
N PHE A 129 -3.61 16.25 -4.09
CA PHE A 129 -4.74 16.73 -3.29
C PHE A 129 -4.29 17.62 -2.11
N ILE A 130 -3.11 17.35 -1.57
CA ILE A 130 -2.55 18.06 -0.41
C ILE A 130 -1.65 19.24 -0.79
N SER A 131 -1.12 19.27 -2.02
CA SER A 131 -0.44 20.44 -2.61
C SER A 131 -1.41 21.60 -2.84
#